data_AF-A0A944U2I0-F1
#
_entry.id   AF-A0A944U2I0-F1
#
_cell.length_a   1.000
_cell.length_b   1.000
_cell.length_c   1.000
_cell.angle_alpha   90.00
_cell.angle_beta   90.00
_cell.angle_gamma   90.00
#
_symmetry.space_group_name_H-M   'P 1'
#
loop_
_entity.id
_entity.type
_entity.pdbx_description
1 polymer ?
#
loop_
_entity_poly.entity_id
_entity_poly.type
_entity_poly.pdbx_seq_one_letter_code
_entity_poly.pdbx_strand_id
1 'polypeptide(L)'
;MRGRDTYAGVWHDDGHRQLGLSRGGPIAVQAVERGFLTLVPATRGLAKEASLPDLKGRHGKRPCRAQLMHALIAGRTAVGERVWDIQRLLDWVLKRSDVDPSRVIMTGNSGGGVLTVHTAAIDDRITVAVPSCSFTSFTSETGYIFHCDCCLIPRVQSELGDFSDIGGLIAPRALLAVNGKKDTLHYFSDVEKAMAHVSKIYRATGDTHPFKHEWGEEGHQFYPEIMWPFIKKWTQK
;
A
#
# COMPACT_ATOMS: atom_id res chain seq x y z
N MET A 1 5.79 -0.97 15.95
CA MET A 1 6.56 -1.02 14.68
C MET A 1 7.22 0.32 14.46
N ARG A 2 8.45 0.35 13.93
CA ARG A 2 9.19 1.59 13.58
C ARG A 2 9.04 1.98 12.10
N GLY A 3 8.11 1.35 11.36
CA GLY A 3 8.05 1.43 9.90
C GLY A 3 7.91 2.85 9.34
N ARG A 4 7.09 3.70 9.97
CA ARG A 4 6.98 5.13 9.59
C ARG A 4 8.33 5.84 9.67
N ASP A 5 9.05 5.63 10.77
CA ASP A 5 10.35 6.27 11.01
C ASP A 5 11.39 5.75 10.00
N THR A 6 11.37 4.44 9.68
CA THR A 6 12.18 3.86 8.60
C THR A 6 11.94 4.56 7.26
N TYR A 7 10.69 4.89 6.92
CA TYR A 7 10.36 5.55 5.66
C TYR A 7 10.71 7.04 5.67
N ALA A 8 10.54 7.70 6.81
CA ALA A 8 10.87 9.11 7.00
C ALA A 8 12.37 9.38 7.16
N GLY A 9 13.20 8.33 7.25
CA GLY A 9 14.64 8.47 7.50
C GLY A 9 14.98 8.83 8.95
N VAL A 10 14.07 8.56 9.88
CA VAL A 10 14.25 8.77 11.32
C VAL A 10 14.81 7.48 11.93
N TRP A 11 16.09 7.51 12.28
CA TRP A 11 16.80 6.36 12.82
C TRP A 11 16.85 6.43 14.35
N HIS A 12 16.75 5.26 15.00
CA HIS A 12 16.76 5.14 16.46
C HIS A 12 18.11 4.62 16.98
N ASP A 13 18.84 3.93 16.11
CA ASP A 13 20.13 3.30 16.33
C ASP A 13 20.74 2.92 14.96
N ASP A 14 22.03 2.58 14.93
CA ASP A 14 22.73 2.25 13.68
C ASP A 14 22.21 0.97 13.03
N GLY A 15 21.74 0.00 13.82
CA GLY A 15 21.15 -1.24 13.31
C GLY A 15 19.86 -0.99 12.55
N HIS A 16 18.98 -0.13 13.08
CA HIS A 16 17.77 0.31 12.42
C HIS A 16 18.08 1.03 11.11
N ARG A 17 19.10 1.89 11.10
CA ARG A 17 19.57 2.58 9.89
C ARG A 17 20.06 1.60 8.83
N GLN A 18 20.98 0.70 9.20
CA GLN A 18 21.52 -0.30 8.27
C GLN A 18 20.43 -1.20 7.68
N LEU A 19 19.49 -1.66 8.51
CA LEU A 19 18.37 -2.48 8.06
C LEU A 19 17.40 -1.73 7.14
N GLY A 20 17.13 -0.45 7.44
CA GLY A 20 16.26 0.39 6.60
C GLY A 20 16.87 0.64 5.22
N LEU A 21 18.17 0.96 5.17
CA LEU A 21 18.91 1.18 3.94
C LEU A 21 19.06 -0.10 3.11
N SER A 22 19.37 -1.24 3.75
CA SER A 22 19.50 -2.52 3.03
C SER A 22 18.20 -3.01 2.40
N ARG A 23 17.05 -2.48 2.85
CA ARG A 23 15.71 -2.80 2.34
C ARG A 23 15.14 -1.75 1.37
N GLY A 24 16.02 -0.93 0.79
CA GLY A 24 15.67 0.07 -0.22
C GLY A 24 15.02 1.35 0.33
N GLY A 25 14.96 1.54 1.65
CA GLY A 25 14.54 2.80 2.26
C GLY A 25 15.68 3.82 2.38
N PRO A 26 15.44 5.00 2.98
CA PRO A 26 14.13 5.57 3.33
C PRO A 26 13.44 6.18 2.10
N ILE A 27 12.28 5.63 1.70
CA ILE A 27 11.58 6.02 0.47
C ILE A 27 11.13 7.48 0.48
N ALA A 28 10.78 8.03 1.65
CA ALA A 28 10.31 9.42 1.72
C ALA A 28 11.45 10.42 1.50
N VAL A 29 12.66 10.11 1.99
CA VAL A 29 13.85 10.95 1.71
C VAL A 29 14.17 10.89 0.23
N GLN A 30 14.16 9.69 -0.37
CA GLN A 30 14.37 9.52 -1.81
C GLN A 30 13.35 10.31 -2.65
N ALA A 31 12.10 10.42 -2.19
CA ALA A 31 11.05 11.22 -2.82
C ALA A 31 11.36 12.72 -2.73
N VAL A 32 11.75 13.21 -1.56
CA VAL A 32 12.16 14.62 -1.35
C VAL A 32 13.37 14.98 -2.23
N GLU A 33 14.38 14.11 -2.30
CA GLU A 33 15.54 14.28 -3.20
C GLU A 33 15.16 14.38 -4.68
N ARG A 34 13.99 13.85 -5.06
CA ARG A 34 13.43 13.91 -6.41
C ARG A 34 12.46 15.07 -6.62
N GLY A 35 12.34 15.97 -5.64
CA GLY A 35 11.52 17.18 -5.73
C GLY A 35 10.05 17.01 -5.31
N PHE A 36 9.69 15.89 -4.66
CA PHE A 36 8.32 15.69 -4.17
C PHE A 36 8.14 16.20 -2.74
N LEU A 37 7.07 16.96 -2.51
CA LEU A 37 6.52 17.11 -1.17
C LEU A 37 6.00 15.75 -0.71
N THR A 38 6.47 15.26 0.44
CA THR A 38 6.23 13.87 0.87
C THR A 38 5.58 13.81 2.26
N LEU A 39 4.53 13.00 2.39
CA LEU A 39 3.87 12.69 3.66
C LEU A 39 4.15 11.25 4.09
N VAL A 40 4.53 11.05 5.36
CA VAL A 40 4.68 9.73 5.97
C VAL A 40 3.78 9.64 7.21
N PRO A 41 2.49 9.35 7.05
CA PRO A 41 1.54 9.44 8.15
C PRO A 41 1.69 8.31 9.16
N ALA A 42 1.47 8.62 10.43
CA ALA A 42 1.26 7.61 11.47
C ALA A 42 -0.03 6.85 11.18
N THR A 43 0.07 5.64 10.62
CA THR A 43 -1.09 4.87 10.21
C THR A 43 -1.82 4.28 11.42
N ARG A 44 -3.12 4.53 11.49
CA ARG A 44 -3.99 4.05 12.57
C ARG A 44 -3.90 2.54 12.77
N GLY A 45 -3.71 2.11 14.02
CA GLY A 45 -3.54 0.70 14.38
C GLY A 45 -2.16 0.10 14.04
N LEU A 46 -1.25 0.82 13.39
CA LEU A 46 0.12 0.37 13.08
C LEU A 46 1.18 1.21 13.79
N ALA A 47 1.00 2.54 13.80
CA ALA A 47 1.83 3.48 14.54
C ALA A 47 1.36 3.59 15.99
N LYS A 48 2.29 3.59 16.96
CA LYS A 48 1.97 3.50 18.39
C LYS A 48 1.08 4.66 18.84
N GLU A 49 1.40 5.86 18.38
CA GLU A 49 0.72 7.13 18.66
C GLU A 49 -0.68 7.23 18.05
N ALA A 50 -0.99 6.42 17.05
CA ALA A 50 -2.27 6.40 16.34
C ALA A 50 -3.04 5.08 16.53
N SER A 51 -2.65 4.26 17.52
CA SER A 51 -3.26 2.94 17.75
C SER A 51 -4.05 2.89 19.04
N LEU A 52 -5.20 2.22 18.98
CA LEU A 52 -5.87 1.76 20.20
C LEU A 52 -5.01 0.69 20.90
N PRO A 53 -4.79 0.81 22.22
CA PRO A 53 -3.98 -0.16 22.95
C PRO A 53 -4.71 -1.50 23.07
N ASP A 54 -3.97 -2.60 22.92
CA ASP A 54 -4.48 -3.95 23.22
C ASP A 54 -4.40 -4.21 24.74
N LEU A 55 -5.38 -3.68 25.48
CA LEU A 55 -5.43 -3.78 26.93
C LEU A 55 -5.47 -5.24 27.38
N LYS A 56 -4.61 -5.58 28.35
CA LYS A 56 -4.43 -6.94 28.88
C LYS A 56 -4.01 -7.99 27.82
N GLY A 57 -3.59 -7.56 26.62
CA GLY A 57 -3.14 -8.45 25.55
C GLY A 57 -4.25 -9.31 24.93
N ARG A 58 -5.52 -8.86 25.02
CA ARG A 58 -6.69 -9.63 24.58
C ARG A 58 -6.70 -9.95 23.09
N HIS A 59 -5.95 -9.19 22.29
CA HIS A 59 -5.84 -9.34 20.84
C HIS A 59 -4.44 -9.80 20.39
N GLY A 60 -3.74 -10.53 21.26
CA GLY A 60 -2.44 -11.13 20.95
C GLY A 60 -1.28 -10.14 20.98
N LYS A 61 -1.42 -9.05 21.75
CA LYS A 61 -0.46 -7.94 21.81
C LYS A 61 -0.30 -7.24 20.46
N ARG A 62 -1.36 -7.20 19.66
CA ARG A 62 -1.39 -6.59 18.32
C ARG A 62 -2.35 -5.40 18.30
N PRO A 63 -1.83 -4.15 18.38
CA PRO A 63 -2.66 -2.96 18.29
C PRO A 63 -3.48 -2.89 16.99
N CYS A 64 -2.96 -3.44 15.88
CA CYS A 64 -3.69 -3.50 14.61
C CYS A 64 -4.95 -4.37 14.69
N ARG A 65 -4.89 -5.48 15.43
CA ARG A 65 -6.04 -6.36 15.67
C ARG A 65 -7.01 -5.75 16.68
N ALA A 66 -6.51 -5.06 17.71
CA ALA A 66 -7.37 -4.28 18.60
C ALA A 66 -8.16 -3.22 17.80
N GLN A 67 -7.50 -2.48 16.92
CA GLN A 67 -8.16 -1.52 16.03
C GLN A 67 -9.22 -2.19 15.15
N LEU A 68 -8.91 -3.34 14.55
CA LEU A 68 -9.87 -4.12 13.75
C LEU A 68 -11.13 -4.44 14.55
N MET A 69 -10.98 -4.99 15.77
CA MET A 69 -12.13 -5.38 16.58
C MET A 69 -13.02 -4.17 16.94
N HIS A 70 -12.40 -3.04 17.31
CA HIS A 70 -13.14 -1.80 17.58
C HIS A 70 -13.86 -1.27 16.34
N ALA A 71 -13.20 -1.29 15.18
CA ALA A 71 -13.81 -0.86 13.92
C ALA A 71 -15.02 -1.74 13.57
N LEU A 72 -14.89 -3.07 13.66
CA LEU A 72 -15.97 -4.00 13.35
C LEU A 72 -17.18 -3.83 14.28
N ILE A 73 -16.96 -3.63 15.58
CA ILE A 73 -18.05 -3.33 16.55
C ILE A 73 -18.77 -2.03 16.17
N ALA A 74 -18.03 -1.04 15.67
CA ALA A 74 -18.59 0.23 15.20
C ALA A 74 -19.21 0.16 13.80
N GLY A 75 -19.30 -1.03 13.18
CA GLY A 75 -19.82 -1.18 11.82
C GLY A 75 -18.88 -0.64 10.73
N ARG A 76 -17.59 -0.51 11.02
CA ARG A 76 -16.53 -0.02 10.12
C ARG A 76 -15.46 -1.08 9.90
N THR A 77 -14.46 -0.77 9.07
CA THR A 77 -13.26 -1.60 8.90
C THR A 77 -12.01 -0.79 9.22
N ALA A 78 -10.96 -1.45 9.72
CA ALA A 78 -9.69 -0.77 9.97
C ALA A 78 -9.06 -0.21 8.68
N VAL A 79 -9.24 -0.90 7.54
CA VAL A 79 -8.84 -0.40 6.22
C VAL A 79 -9.61 0.87 5.86
N GLY A 80 -10.94 0.87 6.01
CA GLY A 80 -11.78 2.02 5.71
C GLY A 80 -11.41 3.26 6.54
N GLU A 81 -11.11 3.09 7.84
CA GLU A 81 -10.62 4.18 8.68
C GLU A 81 -9.26 4.73 8.20
N ARG A 82 -8.33 3.86 7.81
CA ARG A 82 -7.02 4.27 7.29
C ARG A 82 -7.14 4.98 5.94
N VAL A 83 -8.01 4.49 5.06
CA VAL A 83 -8.29 5.16 3.77
C VAL A 83 -8.85 6.55 4.04
N TRP A 84 -9.83 6.67 4.95
CA TRP A 84 -10.37 7.97 5.35
C TRP A 84 -9.27 8.91 5.88
N ASP A 85 -8.36 8.43 6.74
CA ASP A 85 -7.23 9.22 7.23
C ASP A 85 -6.37 9.76 6.07
N ILE A 86 -6.07 8.93 5.06
CA ILE A 86 -5.32 9.37 3.86
C ILE A 86 -6.13 10.41 3.06
N GLN A 87 -7.43 10.20 2.85
CA GLN A 87 -8.26 11.16 2.12
C GLN A 87 -8.28 12.53 2.81
N ARG A 88 -8.26 12.59 4.15
CA ARG A 88 -8.17 13.85 4.90
C ARG A 88 -6.80 14.52 4.74
N LEU A 89 -5.73 13.75 4.68
CA LEU A 89 -4.39 14.28 4.38
C LEU A 89 -4.31 14.85 2.96
N LEU A 90 -4.94 14.17 1.98
CA LEU A 90 -5.06 14.66 0.61
C LEU A 90 -5.88 15.96 0.55
N ASP A 91 -7.00 16.06 1.27
CA ASP A 91 -7.81 17.29 1.35
C ASP A 91 -7.02 18.49 1.85
N TRP A 92 -6.06 18.27 2.75
CA TRP A 92 -5.21 19.31 3.29
C TRP A 92 -4.05 19.66 2.35
N VAL A 93 -3.28 18.65 1.91
CA VAL A 93 -2.03 18.89 1.17
C VAL A 93 -2.28 19.44 -0.23
N LEU A 94 -3.36 19.01 -0.89
CA LEU A 94 -3.70 19.43 -2.26
C LEU A 94 -4.28 20.86 -2.33
N LYS A 95 -4.53 21.50 -1.18
CA LYS A 95 -4.91 22.93 -1.12
C LYS A 95 -3.71 23.86 -1.05
N ARG A 96 -2.49 23.34 -0.89
CA ARG A 96 -1.29 24.17 -0.82
C ARG A 96 -0.90 24.66 -2.21
N SER A 97 -0.46 25.91 -2.32
CA SER A 97 -0.05 26.52 -3.58
C SER A 97 1.26 25.97 -4.15
N ASP A 98 2.06 25.27 -3.34
CA ASP A 98 3.33 24.66 -3.72
C ASP A 98 3.20 23.16 -4.08
N VAL A 99 1.97 22.65 -4.21
CA VAL A 99 1.67 21.26 -4.56
C VAL A 99 0.91 21.22 -5.88
N ASP A 100 1.38 20.38 -6.80
CA ASP A 100 0.70 20.13 -8.07
C ASP A 100 -0.32 18.98 -7.93
N PRO A 101 -1.63 19.26 -7.98
CA PRO A 101 -2.65 18.23 -7.78
C PRO A 101 -2.78 17.25 -8.95
N SER A 102 -2.12 17.50 -10.09
CA SER A 102 -2.09 16.56 -11.21
C SER A 102 -1.05 15.44 -11.05
N ARG A 103 -0.17 15.54 -10.04
CA ARG A 103 0.95 14.61 -9.81
C ARG A 103 0.97 14.08 -8.37
N VAL A 104 0.00 13.23 -8.06
CA VAL A 104 -0.14 12.63 -6.72
C VAL A 104 0.23 11.16 -6.78
N ILE A 105 1.28 10.80 -6.06
CA ILE A 105 1.77 9.43 -5.97
C ILE A 105 1.41 8.86 -4.60
N MET A 106 0.96 7.61 -4.58
CA MET A 106 0.86 6.83 -3.36
C MET A 106 1.64 5.52 -3.50
N THR A 107 2.53 5.26 -2.54
CA THR A 107 3.32 4.03 -2.46
C THR A 107 3.36 3.51 -1.03
N GLY A 108 3.49 2.20 -0.89
CA GLY A 108 3.64 1.55 0.40
C GLY A 108 4.01 0.09 0.26
N ASN A 109 4.66 -0.47 1.27
CA ASN A 109 5.04 -1.88 1.30
C ASN A 109 4.17 -2.67 2.29
N SER A 110 3.84 -3.92 1.95
CA SER A 110 3.03 -4.79 2.81
C SER A 110 1.66 -4.17 3.14
N GLY A 111 1.30 -4.03 4.41
CA GLY A 111 0.07 -3.33 4.81
C GLY A 111 -0.05 -1.90 4.27
N GLY A 112 1.07 -1.22 4.01
CA GLY A 112 1.08 0.08 3.33
C GLY A 112 0.67 -0.03 1.85
N GLY A 113 1.08 -1.11 1.17
CA GLY A 113 0.69 -1.37 -0.21
C GLY A 113 -0.78 -1.81 -0.30
N VAL A 114 -1.30 -2.58 0.66
CA VAL A 114 -2.74 -2.86 0.75
C VAL A 114 -3.55 -1.56 0.87
N LEU A 115 -3.08 -0.62 1.70
CA LEU A 115 -3.70 0.70 1.83
C LEU A 115 -3.58 1.53 0.53
N THR A 116 -2.45 1.45 -0.18
CA THR A 116 -2.27 2.08 -1.49
C THR A 116 -3.33 1.63 -2.49
N VAL A 117 -3.56 0.31 -2.63
CA VAL A 117 -4.57 -0.21 -3.57
C VAL A 117 -5.97 0.29 -3.21
N HIS A 118 -6.39 0.15 -1.95
CA HIS A 118 -7.72 0.57 -1.53
C HIS A 118 -7.95 2.06 -1.68
N THR A 119 -6.96 2.88 -1.31
CA THR A 119 -7.09 4.34 -1.40
C THR A 119 -7.12 4.76 -2.87
N ALA A 120 -6.20 4.26 -3.69
CA ALA A 120 -6.18 4.56 -5.11
C ALA A 120 -7.46 4.10 -5.82
N ALA A 121 -8.05 2.97 -5.43
CA ALA A 121 -9.29 2.47 -6.02
C ALA A 121 -10.49 3.40 -5.81
N ILE A 122 -10.56 4.14 -4.69
CA ILE A 122 -11.73 4.98 -4.35
C ILE A 122 -11.46 6.48 -4.30
N ASP A 123 -10.20 6.91 -4.47
CA ASP A 123 -9.80 8.31 -4.54
C ASP A 123 -9.02 8.55 -5.84
N ASP A 124 -9.67 9.23 -6.79
CA ASP A 124 -9.18 9.48 -8.14
C ASP A 124 -8.03 10.51 -8.18
N ARG A 125 -7.83 11.26 -7.09
CA ARG A 125 -6.75 12.24 -6.95
C ARG A 125 -5.38 11.58 -6.98
N ILE A 126 -5.27 10.30 -6.59
CA ILE A 126 -4.02 9.53 -6.73
C ILE A 126 -3.82 9.17 -8.20
N THR A 127 -2.86 9.80 -8.86
CA THR A 127 -2.59 9.60 -10.29
C THR A 127 -1.61 8.46 -10.58
N VAL A 128 -0.76 8.11 -9.61
CA VAL A 128 0.18 6.98 -9.67
C VAL A 128 0.13 6.17 -8.38
N ALA A 129 -0.20 4.88 -8.48
CA ALA A 129 -0.25 3.96 -7.35
C ALA A 129 0.85 2.89 -7.46
N VAL A 130 1.61 2.69 -6.38
CA VAL A 130 2.68 1.68 -6.32
C VAL A 130 2.58 0.81 -5.05
N PRO A 131 1.68 -0.20 -5.03
CA PRO A 131 1.67 -1.22 -3.99
C PRO A 131 2.88 -2.16 -4.10
N SER A 132 3.74 -2.17 -3.09
CA SER A 132 4.91 -3.06 -2.98
C SER A 132 4.66 -4.20 -1.99
N CYS A 133 5.17 -5.39 -2.30
CA CYS A 133 5.10 -6.64 -1.52
C CYS A 133 3.75 -6.85 -0.81
N SER A 134 2.65 -6.70 -1.55
CA SER A 134 1.30 -6.77 -0.98
C SER A 134 0.21 -7.18 -1.96
N PHE A 135 0.39 -6.94 -3.26
CA PHE A 135 -0.68 -7.18 -4.21
C PHE A 135 -0.73 -8.66 -4.62
N THR A 136 -1.76 -9.35 -4.14
CA THR A 136 -2.21 -10.70 -4.54
C THR A 136 -3.69 -10.85 -4.18
N SER A 137 -4.35 -11.98 -4.46
CA SER A 137 -5.74 -12.22 -4.05
C SER A 137 -5.93 -12.15 -2.53
N PHE A 138 -7.18 -12.05 -2.05
CA PHE A 138 -7.45 -12.09 -0.60
C PHE A 138 -7.10 -13.44 0.01
N THR A 139 -7.44 -14.53 -0.71
CA THR A 139 -7.20 -15.91 -0.30
C THR A 139 -6.61 -16.72 -1.44
N SER A 140 -5.82 -17.74 -1.11
CA SER A 140 -5.43 -18.78 -2.06
C SER A 140 -6.58 -19.76 -2.33
N GLU A 141 -6.40 -20.64 -3.31
CA GLU A 141 -7.29 -21.78 -3.57
C GLU A 141 -7.39 -22.76 -2.38
N THR A 142 -6.37 -22.81 -1.52
CA THR A 142 -6.37 -23.64 -0.30
C THR A 142 -7.01 -22.95 0.90
N GLY A 143 -7.51 -21.72 0.75
CA GLY A 143 -8.08 -20.92 1.82
C GLY A 143 -7.04 -20.20 2.70
N TYR A 144 -5.76 -20.17 2.30
CA TYR A 144 -4.75 -19.37 2.97
C TYR A 144 -5.06 -17.88 2.79
N ILE A 145 -5.15 -17.13 3.89
CA ILE A 145 -5.42 -15.69 3.86
C ILE A 145 -4.09 -14.95 3.76
N PHE A 146 -3.89 -14.22 2.65
CA PHE A 146 -2.62 -13.58 2.35
C PHE A 146 -2.35 -12.31 3.16
N HIS A 147 -3.41 -11.61 3.56
CA HIS A 147 -3.28 -10.34 4.26
C HIS A 147 -3.51 -10.47 5.76
N CYS A 148 -2.86 -9.59 6.52
CA CYS A 148 -3.11 -9.48 7.95
C CYS A 148 -4.62 -9.28 8.21
N ASP A 149 -5.14 -9.87 9.28
CA ASP A 149 -6.54 -9.70 9.70
C ASP A 149 -6.96 -8.22 9.80
N CYS A 150 -6.06 -7.31 10.15
CA CYS A 150 -6.33 -5.88 10.19
C CYS A 150 -6.55 -5.24 8.79
N CYS A 151 -6.39 -5.99 7.71
CA CYS A 151 -6.74 -5.64 6.35
C CYS A 151 -8.11 -6.21 5.92
N LEU A 152 -8.80 -6.94 6.80
CA LEU A 152 -10.07 -7.59 6.49
C LEU A 152 -11.18 -6.57 6.21
N ILE A 153 -11.91 -6.82 5.13
CA ILE A 153 -13.22 -6.22 4.84
C ILE A 153 -14.23 -7.36 4.79
N PRO A 154 -15.20 -7.43 5.72
CA PRO A 154 -16.18 -8.52 5.74
C PRO A 154 -16.92 -8.64 4.40
N ARG A 155 -17.09 -9.87 3.93
CA ARG A 155 -17.87 -10.22 2.71
C ARG A 155 -17.32 -9.68 1.39
N VAL A 156 -16.16 -9.00 1.38
CA VAL A 156 -15.60 -8.39 0.16
C VAL A 156 -15.42 -9.40 -0.97
N GLN A 157 -14.79 -10.54 -0.68
CA GLN A 157 -14.51 -11.55 -1.70
C GLN A 157 -15.76 -12.32 -2.13
N SER A 158 -16.73 -12.52 -1.23
CA SER A 158 -17.96 -13.25 -1.53
C SER A 158 -19.02 -12.42 -2.24
N GLU A 159 -18.98 -11.08 -2.14
CA GLU A 159 -20.06 -10.21 -2.62
C GLU A 159 -19.64 -9.13 -3.61
N LEU A 160 -18.37 -8.73 -3.59
CA LEU A 160 -17.88 -7.64 -4.43
C LEU A 160 -16.84 -8.13 -5.44
N GLY A 161 -15.85 -8.89 -4.98
CA GLY A 161 -14.77 -9.39 -5.82
C GLY A 161 -13.47 -9.56 -5.06
N ASP A 162 -12.45 -10.01 -5.77
CA ASP A 162 -11.12 -10.24 -5.23
C ASP A 162 -10.32 -8.93 -5.11
N PHE A 163 -9.16 -8.98 -4.45
CA PHE A 163 -8.28 -7.82 -4.33
C PHE A 163 -7.78 -7.34 -5.72
N SER A 164 -7.67 -8.26 -6.68
CA SER A 164 -7.41 -7.95 -8.08
C SER A 164 -8.51 -7.11 -8.75
N ASP A 165 -9.79 -7.34 -8.43
CA ASP A 165 -10.89 -6.49 -8.91
C ASP A 165 -10.77 -5.07 -8.35
N ILE A 166 -10.44 -4.94 -7.06
CA ILE A 166 -10.25 -3.63 -6.41
C ILE A 166 -9.10 -2.87 -7.07
N GLY A 167 -7.96 -3.51 -7.35
CA GLY A 167 -6.87 -2.86 -8.08
C GLY A 167 -7.23 -2.52 -9.52
N GLY A 168 -8.17 -3.25 -10.14
CA GLY A 168 -8.75 -2.91 -11.43
C GLY A 168 -9.50 -1.57 -11.45
N LEU A 169 -10.09 -1.14 -10.33
CA LEU A 169 -10.76 0.16 -10.20
C LEU A 169 -9.81 1.36 -10.31
N ILE A 170 -8.50 1.13 -10.28
CA ILE A 170 -7.49 2.17 -10.48
C ILE A 170 -7.41 2.56 -11.97
N ALA A 171 -7.78 1.66 -12.88
CA ALA A 171 -7.77 1.94 -14.31
C ALA A 171 -8.65 3.17 -14.65
N PRO A 172 -8.22 4.06 -15.56
CA PRO A 172 -7.02 3.97 -16.39
C PRO A 172 -5.78 4.68 -15.78
N ARG A 173 -5.74 4.96 -14.47
CA ARG A 173 -4.59 5.63 -13.82
C ARG A 173 -3.40 4.69 -13.67
N ALA A 174 -2.20 5.24 -13.49
CA ALA A 174 -0.98 4.44 -13.48
C ALA A 174 -0.86 3.57 -12.24
N LEU A 175 -0.60 2.28 -12.44
CA LEU A 175 -0.47 1.27 -11.39
C LEU A 175 0.74 0.38 -11.64
N LEU A 176 1.67 0.37 -10.68
CA LEU A 176 2.78 -0.57 -10.66
C LEU A 176 2.66 -1.48 -9.44
N ALA A 177 2.40 -2.76 -9.65
CA ALA A 177 2.50 -3.76 -8.60
C ALA A 177 3.93 -4.31 -8.54
N VAL A 178 4.51 -4.41 -7.35
CA VAL A 178 5.84 -5.02 -7.16
C VAL A 178 5.78 -6.10 -6.10
N ASN A 179 6.29 -7.29 -6.40
CA ASN A 179 6.40 -8.40 -5.45
C ASN A 179 7.84 -8.91 -5.40
N GLY A 180 8.27 -9.42 -4.25
CA GLY A 180 9.60 -10.02 -4.10
C GLY A 180 9.61 -11.51 -4.40
N LYS A 181 10.57 -11.97 -5.21
CA LYS A 181 10.70 -13.41 -5.55
C LYS A 181 10.98 -14.28 -4.33
N LYS A 182 11.69 -13.74 -3.33
CA LYS A 182 12.01 -14.45 -2.06
C LYS A 182 11.02 -14.13 -0.94
N ASP A 183 9.94 -13.38 -1.23
CA ASP A 183 8.91 -13.09 -0.24
C ASP A 183 7.96 -14.27 -0.12
N THR A 184 7.97 -14.93 1.04
CA THR A 184 7.20 -16.15 1.31
C THR A 184 5.78 -15.88 1.78
N LEU A 185 5.36 -14.60 1.90
CA LEU A 185 4.01 -14.25 2.30
C LEU A 185 2.96 -14.56 1.22
N HIS A 186 3.35 -14.62 -0.04
CA HIS A 186 2.44 -14.84 -1.16
C HIS A 186 2.94 -16.00 -2.01
N TYR A 187 2.01 -16.68 -2.68
CA TYR A 187 2.36 -17.72 -3.64
C TYR A 187 2.53 -17.09 -5.03
N PHE A 188 3.58 -17.51 -5.73
CA PHE A 188 3.88 -17.01 -7.08
C PHE A 188 2.68 -17.15 -8.02
N SER A 189 2.02 -18.31 -8.00
CA SER A 189 0.82 -18.60 -8.81
C SER A 189 -0.33 -17.62 -8.57
N ASP A 190 -0.58 -17.27 -7.30
CA ASP A 190 -1.71 -16.42 -6.92
C ASP A 190 -1.42 -14.96 -7.26
N VAL A 191 -0.17 -14.52 -7.14
CA VAL A 191 0.26 -13.21 -7.64
C VAL A 191 0.09 -13.13 -9.16
N GLU A 192 0.61 -14.09 -9.93
CA GLU A 192 0.50 -14.08 -11.40
C GLU A 192 -0.96 -14.09 -11.87
N LYS A 193 -1.83 -14.90 -11.24
CA LYS A 193 -3.27 -14.93 -11.53
C LYS A 193 -3.93 -13.58 -11.26
N ALA A 194 -3.67 -12.98 -10.10
CA ALA A 194 -4.20 -11.66 -9.75
C ALA A 194 -3.75 -10.57 -10.74
N MET A 195 -2.47 -10.56 -11.12
CA MET A 195 -1.90 -9.56 -12.03
C MET A 195 -2.41 -9.72 -13.47
N ALA A 196 -2.61 -10.96 -13.91
CA ALA A 196 -3.24 -11.24 -15.21
C ALA A 196 -4.69 -10.70 -15.26
N HIS A 197 -5.44 -10.82 -14.17
CA HIS A 197 -6.80 -10.27 -14.08
C HIS A 197 -6.80 -8.73 -14.13
N VAL A 198 -5.94 -8.07 -13.36
CA VAL A 198 -5.78 -6.60 -13.41
C VAL A 198 -5.40 -6.14 -14.82
N SER A 199 -4.46 -6.84 -15.48
CA SER A 199 -4.05 -6.56 -16.86
C SER A 199 -5.22 -6.64 -17.84
N LYS A 200 -6.11 -7.63 -17.67
CA LYS A 200 -7.33 -7.76 -18.49
C LYS A 200 -8.28 -6.57 -18.32
N ILE A 201 -8.47 -6.09 -17.08
CA ILE A 201 -9.29 -4.90 -16.80
C ILE A 201 -8.70 -3.66 -17.47
N TYR A 202 -7.40 -3.42 -17.30
CA TYR A 202 -6.71 -2.30 -17.97
C TYR A 202 -6.80 -2.37 -19.50
N ARG A 203 -6.75 -3.57 -20.08
CA ARG A 203 -6.92 -3.76 -21.53
C ARG A 203 -8.30 -3.34 -22.02
N ALA A 204 -9.32 -3.49 -21.19
CA ALA A 204 -10.68 -3.07 -21.53
C ALA A 204 -10.88 -1.54 -21.50
N THR A 205 -9.95 -0.76 -20.92
CA THR A 205 -10.07 0.71 -20.84
C THR A 205 -9.48 1.47 -22.04
N GLY A 206 -9.03 0.77 -23.10
CA GLY A 206 -8.45 1.34 -24.32
C GLY A 206 -6.92 1.26 -24.37
N ASP A 207 -6.32 1.46 -25.56
CA ASP A 207 -4.97 1.00 -25.95
C ASP A 207 -3.78 1.40 -25.04
N THR A 208 -3.90 2.49 -24.28
CA THR A 208 -2.89 2.88 -23.29
C THR A 208 -3.18 2.22 -21.95
N HIS A 209 -2.37 1.23 -21.57
CA HIS A 209 -2.50 0.52 -20.30
C HIS A 209 -1.35 0.90 -19.37
N PRO A 210 -1.50 1.89 -18.47
CA PRO A 210 -0.45 2.27 -17.53
C PRO A 210 -0.37 1.30 -16.34
N PHE A 211 -0.59 0.02 -16.57
CA PHE A 211 -0.43 -1.05 -15.60
C PHE A 211 0.86 -1.83 -15.88
N LYS A 212 1.63 -2.10 -14.83
CA LYS A 212 2.77 -3.02 -14.88
C LYS A 212 2.83 -3.84 -13.59
N HIS A 213 3.28 -5.07 -13.71
CA HIS A 213 3.71 -5.87 -12.57
C HIS A 213 5.17 -6.26 -12.77
N GLU A 214 5.97 -6.19 -11.70
CA GLU A 214 7.37 -6.59 -11.71
C GLU A 214 7.75 -7.39 -10.46
N TRP A 215 8.60 -8.40 -10.68
CA TRP A 215 9.22 -9.16 -9.61
C TRP A 215 10.59 -8.58 -9.27
N GLY A 216 10.78 -8.18 -8.01
CA GLY A 216 12.09 -7.84 -7.48
C GLY A 216 12.85 -9.09 -7.01
N GLU A 217 14.18 -9.10 -7.15
CA GLU A 217 15.00 -10.30 -6.90
C GLU A 217 15.04 -10.75 -5.43
N GLU A 218 14.81 -9.83 -4.50
CA GLU A 218 14.91 -10.09 -3.07
C GLU A 218 13.57 -10.46 -2.41
N GLY A 219 13.54 -10.50 -1.07
CA GLY A 219 12.36 -10.82 -0.29
C GLY A 219 11.52 -9.61 0.08
N HIS A 220 10.97 -9.61 1.28
CA HIS A 220 10.00 -8.59 1.72
C HIS A 220 10.65 -7.21 1.99
N GLN A 221 10.79 -6.38 0.95
CA GLN A 221 11.40 -5.05 1.00
C GLN A 221 10.85 -4.10 -0.08
N PHE A 222 11.35 -2.86 -0.12
CA PHE A 222 11.06 -1.94 -1.24
C PHE A 222 12.02 -2.18 -2.40
N TYR A 223 11.56 -1.82 -3.61
CA TYR A 223 12.35 -1.90 -4.83
C TYR A 223 12.42 -0.52 -5.52
N PRO A 224 13.23 0.42 -5.01
CA PRO A 224 13.38 1.76 -5.59
C PRO A 224 13.75 1.75 -7.07
N GLU A 225 14.62 0.81 -7.47
CA GLU A 225 15.11 0.69 -8.85
C GLU A 225 14.01 0.28 -9.85
N ILE A 226 12.92 -0.33 -9.36
CA ILE A 226 11.72 -0.65 -10.16
C ILE A 226 10.71 0.51 -10.07
N MET A 227 10.48 1.00 -8.84
CA MET A 227 9.46 2.00 -8.55
C MET A 227 9.75 3.37 -9.18
N TRP A 228 10.96 3.92 -9.00
CA TRP A 228 11.27 5.29 -9.41
C TRP A 228 11.22 5.50 -10.93
N PRO A 229 11.73 4.59 -11.77
CA PRO A 229 11.58 4.72 -13.22
C PRO A 229 10.11 4.76 -13.67
N PHE A 230 9.24 3.96 -13.06
CA PHE A 230 7.81 3.96 -13.35
C PHE A 230 7.14 5.27 -12.93
N ILE A 231 7.41 5.74 -11.70
CA ILE A 231 6.89 7.03 -11.22
C ILE A 231 7.31 8.14 -12.19
N LYS A 232 8.61 8.23 -12.52
CA LYS A 232 9.14 9.23 -13.44
C LYS A 232 8.40 9.24 -14.77
N LYS A 233 8.16 8.07 -15.37
CA LYS A 233 7.42 7.95 -16.63
C LYS A 233 6.02 8.56 -16.58
N TRP A 234 5.32 8.42 -15.44
CA TRP A 234 3.92 8.84 -15.31
C TRP A 234 3.72 10.19 -14.61
N THR A 235 4.79 10.81 -14.09
CA THR A 235 4.74 12.15 -13.49
C THR A 235 5.51 13.21 -14.28
N GLN A 236 6.21 12.84 -15.35
CA GLN A 236 6.80 13.78 -16.31
C GLN A 236 5.75 14.12 -17.38
N LYS A 237 5.10 15.27 -17.22
CA LYS A 237 4.41 15.99 -18.29
C LYS A 237 5.01 17.39 -18.38
#